data_AF-A0A817NWJ8-F1
#
_entry.id   AF-A0A817NWJ8-F1
#
_cell.length_a   1.000
_cell.length_b   1.000
_cell.length_c   1.000
_cell.angle_alpha   90.00
_cell.angle_beta   90.00
_cell.angle_gamma   90.00
#
_symmetry.space_group_name_H-M   'P 1'
#
loop_
_entity.id
_entity.type
_entity.pdbx_description
1 polymer ?
#
loop_
_entity_poly.entity_id
_entity_poly.type
_entity_poly.pdbx_seq_one_letter_code
_entity_poly.pdbx_strand_id
1 'polypeptide(L)'
;MHFQESLRIKLKSLNPLHPEMAGTYASLGNIYNALQSYDKALEMYENTVKLYRVTLMRKHPEKLVDTMSSLIECLVKLGRTDEARERIREHYEWSNRTLWHTDEEARALQNILESILDKVPLIPSIEERVI
;
A
#
# COMPACT_ATOMS: atom_id res chain seq x y z
N MET A 1 0.55 3.48 26.24
CA MET A 1 0.99 2.06 26.32
C MET A 1 -0.16 1.05 26.20
N HIS A 2 -1.40 1.33 26.61
CA HIS A 2 -2.50 0.34 26.56
C HIS A 2 -2.97 -0.06 25.15
N PHE A 3 -2.84 0.82 24.15
CA PHE A 3 -3.29 0.51 22.78
C PHE A 3 -2.48 -0.61 22.15
N GLN A 4 -1.15 -0.56 22.25
CA GLN A 4 -0.26 -1.58 21.66
C GLN A 4 -0.45 -2.96 22.29
N GLU A 5 -0.62 -3.02 23.63
CA GLU A 5 -0.82 -4.28 24.35
C GLU A 5 -2.17 -4.92 24.02
N SER A 6 -3.24 -4.11 23.99
CA SER A 6 -4.58 -4.55 23.59
C SER A 6 -4.60 -5.06 22.15
N LEU A 7 -3.91 -4.35 21.24
CA LEU A 7 -3.75 -4.77 19.85
C LEU A 7 -3.02 -6.10 19.74
N ARG A 8 -1.94 -6.29 20.52
CA ARG A 8 -1.11 -7.50 20.47
C ARG A 8 -1.88 -8.74 20.89
N ILE A 9 -2.74 -8.61 21.90
CA ILE A 9 -3.64 -9.69 22.35
C ILE A 9 -4.71 -9.96 21.28
N LYS A 10 -5.26 -8.90 20.67
CA LYS A 10 -6.28 -9.03 19.62
C LYS A 10 -5.72 -9.67 18.33
N LEU A 11 -4.48 -9.34 17.98
CA LEU A 11 -3.71 -9.96 16.88
C LEU A 11 -3.40 -11.44 17.12
N LYS A 12 -3.18 -11.85 18.37
CA LYS A 12 -2.94 -13.26 18.73
C LYS A 12 -4.20 -14.11 18.74
N SER A 13 -5.37 -13.52 19.03
CA SER A 13 -6.59 -14.27 19.31
C SER A 13 -7.57 -14.33 18.14
N LEU A 14 -7.44 -13.45 17.15
CA LEU A 14 -8.25 -13.46 15.94
C LEU A 14 -7.39 -13.91 14.77
N ASN A 15 -7.97 -14.70 13.87
CA ASN A 15 -7.33 -15.11 12.63
C ASN A 15 -6.72 -13.87 11.95
N PRO A 16 -5.42 -13.85 11.61
CA PRO A 16 -4.74 -12.68 11.04
C PRO A 16 -5.35 -12.21 9.71
N LEU A 17 -6.25 -13.00 9.13
CA LEU A 17 -7.02 -12.72 7.92
C LEU A 17 -8.42 -12.11 8.17
N HIS A 18 -8.77 -11.72 9.40
CA HIS A 18 -10.08 -11.12 9.67
C HIS A 18 -10.20 -9.70 9.09
N PRO A 19 -11.24 -9.38 8.29
CA PRO A 19 -11.38 -8.09 7.62
C PRO A 19 -11.25 -6.86 8.52
N GLU A 20 -11.78 -6.97 9.74
CA GLU A 20 -11.75 -5.89 10.73
C GLU A 20 -10.33 -5.54 11.22
N MET A 21 -9.35 -6.43 10.98
CA MET A 21 -7.95 -6.12 11.28
C MET A 21 -7.31 -5.18 10.27
N ALA A 22 -7.86 -5.00 9.06
CA ALA A 22 -7.23 -4.17 8.04
C ALA A 22 -7.04 -2.72 8.55
N GLY A 23 -8.05 -2.13 9.20
CA GLY A 23 -7.92 -0.80 9.81
C GLY A 23 -6.90 -0.76 10.97
N THR A 24 -6.73 -1.89 11.67
CA THR A 24 -5.75 -2.02 12.76
C THR A 24 -4.32 -2.07 12.21
N TYR A 25 -4.08 -2.86 11.18
CA TYR A 25 -2.78 -2.94 10.51
C TYR A 25 -2.42 -1.63 9.80
N ALA A 26 -3.38 -0.95 9.15
CA ALA A 26 -3.16 0.37 8.57
C ALA A 26 -2.70 1.38 9.64
N SER A 27 -3.37 1.38 10.79
CA SER A 27 -3.01 2.25 11.92
C SER A 27 -1.61 1.93 12.46
N LEU A 28 -1.26 0.64 12.55
CA LEU A 28 0.11 0.22 12.91
C LEU A 28 1.15 0.67 11.90
N GLY A 29 0.85 0.55 10.60
CA GLY A 29 1.71 1.04 9.52
C GLY A 29 2.01 2.53 9.69
N ASN A 30 0.98 3.35 9.96
CA ASN A 30 1.13 4.78 10.20
C ASN A 30 1.99 5.07 11.44
N ILE A 31 1.78 4.32 12.54
CA ILE A 31 2.60 4.46 13.75
C ILE A 31 4.05 4.10 13.46
N TYR A 32 4.32 3.00 12.75
CA TYR A 32 5.69 2.62 12.40
C TYR A 32 6.36 3.58 11.43
N ASN A 33 5.62 4.14 10.47
CA ASN A 33 6.10 5.20 9.57
C ASN A 33 6.48 6.46 10.37
N ALA A 34 5.66 6.86 11.35
CA ALA A 34 5.97 7.97 12.25
C ALA A 34 7.18 7.69 13.16
N LEU A 35 7.40 6.42 13.53
CA LEU A 35 8.57 5.96 14.27
C LEU A 35 9.82 5.76 13.39
N GLN A 36 9.75 6.09 12.09
CA GLN A 36 10.81 5.86 11.10
C GLN A 36 11.23 4.38 10.97
N SER A 37 10.41 3.46 11.46
CA SER A 37 10.62 2.02 11.35
C SER A 37 9.93 1.52 10.08
N TYR A 38 10.45 1.96 8.94
CA TYR A 38 9.82 1.77 7.63
C TYR A 38 9.67 0.29 7.25
N ASP A 39 10.61 -0.58 7.63
CA ASP A 39 10.50 -2.03 7.35
C ASP A 39 9.26 -2.66 8.01
N LYS A 40 8.98 -2.28 9.26
CA LYS A 40 7.78 -2.73 9.97
C LYS A 40 6.52 -2.08 9.40
N ALA A 41 6.61 -0.81 9.00
CA ALA A 41 5.50 -0.11 8.37
C ALA A 41 5.08 -0.83 7.07
N LEU A 42 6.06 -1.21 6.24
CA LEU A 42 5.83 -1.98 5.01
C LEU A 42 5.10 -3.29 5.29
N GLU A 43 5.58 -4.08 6.25
CA GLU A 43 4.94 -5.36 6.60
C GLU A 43 3.47 -5.16 7.00
N MET A 44 3.18 -4.12 7.79
CA MET A 44 1.82 -3.82 8.22
C MET A 44 0.93 -3.35 7.05
N TYR A 45 1.44 -2.51 6.16
CA TYR A 45 0.71 -2.07 4.97
C TYR A 45 0.48 -3.21 3.98
N GLU A 46 1.46 -4.09 3.76
CA GLU A 46 1.30 -5.27 2.89
C GLU A 46 0.23 -6.23 3.43
N ASN A 47 0.22 -6.47 4.74
CA ASN A 47 -0.81 -7.29 5.39
C ASN A 47 -2.20 -6.64 5.26
N THR A 48 -2.27 -5.32 5.36
CA THR A 48 -3.51 -4.55 5.14
C THR A 48 -4.02 -4.71 3.71
N VAL A 49 -3.14 -4.59 2.71
CA VAL A 49 -3.47 -4.76 1.28
C VAL A 49 -3.97 -6.17 0.99
N LYS A 50 -3.29 -7.19 1.52
CA LYS A 50 -3.71 -8.61 1.38
C LYS A 50 -5.10 -8.83 1.98
N LEU A 51 -5.35 -8.28 3.17
CA LEU A 51 -6.65 -8.34 3.82
C LEU A 51 -7.74 -7.68 2.99
N TYR A 52 -7.52 -6.45 2.53
CA TYR A 52 -8.51 -5.75 1.70
C TYR A 52 -8.82 -6.49 0.40
N ARG A 53 -7.81 -7.06 -0.27
CA ARG A 53 -7.98 -7.89 -1.47
C ARG A 53 -8.86 -9.12 -1.23
N VAL A 54 -8.76 -9.76 -0.05
CA VAL A 54 -9.51 -10.98 0.29
C VAL A 54 -10.91 -10.67 0.81
N THR A 55 -11.07 -9.63 1.62
CA THR A 55 -12.23 -9.53 2.50
C THR A 55 -13.31 -8.56 2.06
N LEU A 56 -12.99 -7.37 1.55
CA LEU A 56 -13.97 -6.28 1.64
C LEU A 56 -13.80 -5.13 0.66
N MET A 57 -13.43 -5.42 -0.59
CA MET A 57 -13.31 -4.37 -1.60
C MET A 57 -14.56 -4.11 -2.45
N ARG A 58 -15.67 -4.83 -2.24
CA ARG A 58 -16.95 -4.47 -2.91
C ARG A 58 -17.57 -3.14 -2.42
N LYS A 59 -17.16 -2.64 -1.24
CA LYS A 59 -17.80 -1.48 -0.59
C LYS A 59 -16.89 -0.26 -0.39
N HIS A 60 -15.57 -0.44 -0.27
CA HIS A 60 -14.64 0.63 0.15
C HIS A 60 -13.27 0.56 -0.55
N PRO A 61 -13.21 0.78 -1.87
CA PRO A 61 -11.93 0.77 -2.59
C PRO A 61 -10.96 1.89 -2.22
N GLU A 62 -11.48 3.03 -1.76
CA GLU A 62 -10.69 4.20 -1.36
C GLU A 62 -9.66 3.85 -0.28
N LYS A 63 -10.02 2.96 0.64
CA LYS A 63 -9.14 2.52 1.72
C LYS A 63 -7.96 1.67 1.23
N LEU A 64 -8.14 0.94 0.12
CA LEU A 64 -7.01 0.22 -0.48
C LEU A 64 -6.03 1.22 -1.07
N VAL A 65 -6.52 2.21 -1.83
CA VAL A 65 -5.70 3.23 -2.49
C VAL A 65 -4.92 4.07 -1.47
N ASP A 66 -5.56 4.46 -0.37
CA ASP A 66 -4.89 5.19 0.73
C ASP A 66 -3.76 4.36 1.35
N THR A 67 -4.00 3.06 1.57
CA THR A 67 -3.01 2.14 2.12
C THR A 67 -1.84 1.95 1.15
N MET A 68 -2.13 1.80 -0.14
CA MET A 68 -1.12 1.68 -1.20
C MET A 68 -0.29 2.96 -1.32
N SER A 69 -0.91 4.14 -1.24
CA SER A 69 -0.21 5.44 -1.23
C SER A 69 0.80 5.49 -0.08
N SER A 70 0.38 5.07 1.11
CA SER A 70 1.23 5.05 2.31
C SER A 70 2.37 4.03 2.20
N LEU A 71 2.11 2.87 1.56
CA LEU A 71 3.12 1.86 1.25
C LEU A 71 4.18 2.43 0.30
N ILE A 72 3.76 3.08 -0.79
CA ILE A 72 4.65 3.69 -1.79
C ILE A 72 5.53 4.76 -1.14
N GLU A 73 4.96 5.63 -0.31
CA GLU A 73 5.72 6.64 0.43
C GLU A 73 6.81 5.98 1.31
N CYS A 74 6.48 4.88 2.00
CA CYS A 74 7.46 4.15 2.81
C CYS A 74 8.57 3.52 1.97
N LEU A 75 8.24 2.91 0.82
CA LEU A 75 9.22 2.34 -0.08
C LEU A 75 10.19 3.40 -0.61
N VAL A 76 9.67 4.58 -0.96
CA VAL A 76 10.50 5.68 -1.44
C VAL A 76 11.39 6.24 -0.33
N LYS A 77 10.88 6.37 0.91
CA LYS A 77 11.71 6.76 2.07
C LYS A 77 12.85 5.78 2.37
N LEU A 78 12.65 4.50 2.05
CA LEU A 78 13.67 3.46 2.14
C LEU A 78 14.64 3.44 0.95
N GLY A 79 14.43 4.27 -0.08
CA GLY A 79 15.20 4.26 -1.32
C GLY A 79 14.89 3.06 -2.23
N ARG A 80 13.83 2.29 -1.94
CA ARG A 80 13.41 1.10 -2.71
C ARG A 80 12.40 1.50 -3.79
N THR A 81 12.83 2.38 -4.69
CA THR A 81 11.96 2.99 -5.71
C THR A 81 11.50 2.01 -6.78
N ASP A 82 12.33 1.03 -7.14
CA ASP A 82 11.98 0.01 -8.13
C ASP A 82 10.85 -0.88 -7.62
N GLU A 83 10.87 -1.23 -6.34
CA GLU A 83 9.80 -2.00 -5.71
C GLU A 83 8.50 -1.19 -5.61
N ALA A 84 8.58 0.13 -5.39
CA ALA A 84 7.40 0.99 -5.41
C ALA A 84 6.71 0.99 -6.78
N ARG A 85 7.49 1.04 -7.87
CA ARG A 85 6.96 0.95 -9.25
C ARG A 85 6.28 -0.40 -9.49
N GLU A 86 6.91 -1.49 -9.07
CA GLU A 86 6.35 -2.82 -9.24
C GLU A 86 5.04 -2.97 -8.45
N ARG A 87 4.96 -2.44 -7.21
CA ARG A 87 3.73 -2.46 -6.42
C ARG A 87 2.58 -1.67 -7.06
N ILE A 88 2.87 -0.52 -7.68
CA ILE A 88 1.87 0.26 -8.43
C ILE A 88 1.38 -0.56 -9.63
N ARG A 89 2.30 -1.20 -10.36
CA ARG A 89 1.98 -2.06 -11.52
C ARG A 89 1.10 -3.24 -11.12
N GLU A 90 1.48 -3.96 -10.06
CA GLU A 90 0.70 -5.08 -9.51
C GLU A 90 -0.72 -4.63 -9.12
N HIS A 91 -0.85 -3.44 -8.50
CA HIS A 91 -2.14 -2.87 -8.15
C HIS A 91 -2.98 -2.51 -9.38
N TYR A 92 -2.36 -1.91 -10.40
CA TYR A 92 -3.01 -1.60 -11.67
C TYR A 92 -3.51 -2.86 -12.38
N GLU A 93 -2.66 -3.87 -12.51
CA GLU A 93 -3.03 -5.15 -13.14
C GLU A 93 -4.15 -5.86 -12.37
N TRP A 94 -4.07 -5.86 -11.03
CA TRP A 94 -5.12 -6.44 -10.19
C TRP A 94 -6.44 -5.67 -10.33
N SER A 95 -6.40 -4.34 -10.36
CA SER A 95 -7.58 -3.49 -10.56
C SER A 95 -8.21 -3.71 -11.93
N ASN A 96 -7.40 -3.74 -12.99
CA ASN A 96 -7.84 -3.97 -14.36
C ASN A 96 -8.48 -5.37 -14.52
N ARG A 97 -7.87 -6.40 -13.92
CA ARG A 97 -8.43 -7.77 -13.91
C ARG A 97 -9.75 -7.87 -13.16
N THR A 98 -9.91 -7.12 -12.09
CA THR A 98 -11.10 -7.20 -11.24
C THR A 98 -12.23 -6.26 -11.72
N LEU A 99 -11.94 -5.33 -12.65
CA LEU A 99 -12.85 -4.31 -13.21
C LEU A 99 -13.35 -3.31 -12.16
N TRP A 100 -12.48 -2.88 -11.22
CA TRP A 100 -12.90 -2.09 -10.06
C TRP A 100 -12.66 -0.57 -10.15
N HIS A 101 -11.72 -0.04 -10.93
CA HIS A 101 -11.43 1.42 -10.94
C HIS A 101 -11.25 2.05 -12.32
N THR A 102 -11.50 3.37 -12.35
CA THR A 102 -11.04 4.31 -13.38
C THR A 102 -9.51 4.41 -13.32
N ASP A 103 -8.85 4.51 -14.48
CA ASP A 103 -7.38 4.66 -14.60
C ASP A 103 -6.79 5.81 -13.75
N GLU A 104 -7.63 6.71 -13.24
CA GLU A 104 -7.28 7.89 -12.45
C GLU A 104 -6.62 7.57 -11.11
N GLU A 105 -7.07 6.54 -10.37
CA GLU A 105 -6.51 6.24 -9.03
C GLU A 105 -5.09 5.66 -9.12
N ALA A 106 -4.86 4.72 -10.04
CA ALA A 106 -3.53 4.18 -10.30
C ALA A 106 -2.59 5.27 -10.84
N ARG A 107 -3.10 6.15 -11.71
CA ARG A 107 -2.35 7.32 -12.19
C ARG A 107 -2.04 8.31 -11.06
N ALA A 108 -2.92 8.47 -10.07
CA ALA A 108 -2.64 9.29 -8.89
C ALA A 108 -1.48 8.72 -8.07
N LEU A 109 -1.46 7.40 -7.83
CA LEU A 109 -0.33 6.73 -7.15
C LEU A 109 0.98 6.89 -7.94
N GLN A 110 0.92 6.75 -9.26
CA GLN A 110 2.05 6.96 -10.15
C GLN A 110 2.56 8.42 -10.08
N ASN A 111 1.66 9.41 -10.16
CA ASN A 111 2.01 10.82 -10.05
C ASN A 111 2.62 11.17 -8.68
N ILE A 112 2.16 10.54 -7.59
CA ILE A 112 2.76 10.72 -6.26
C ILE A 112 4.19 10.20 -6.28
N LEU A 113 4.41 8.99 -6.82
CA LEU A 113 5.76 8.45 -6.96
C LEU A 113 6.64 9.34 -7.83
N GLU A 114 6.15 9.76 -8.99
CA GLU A 114 6.86 10.66 -9.91
C GLU A 114 7.15 12.02 -9.28
N SER A 115 6.23 12.61 -8.52
CA SER A 115 6.46 13.88 -7.81
C SER A 115 7.55 13.77 -6.74
N ILE A 116 7.63 12.62 -6.05
CA ILE A 116 8.70 12.37 -5.08
C ILE A 116 10.02 12.09 -5.80
N LEU A 117 9.96 11.38 -6.94
CA LEU A 117 11.10 11.05 -7.77
C LEU A 117 11.62 12.24 -8.59
N ASP A 118 10.82 13.23 -8.98
CA ASP A 118 11.22 14.39 -9.79
C ASP A 118 12.26 15.29 -9.08
N LYS A 119 12.50 15.04 -7.79
CA LYS A 119 13.67 15.55 -7.05
C LYS A 119 14.98 14.82 -7.39
N VAL A 120 14.94 13.81 -8.25
CA VAL A 120 16.02 12.99 -8.78
C VAL A 120 15.73 12.76 -10.28
N PRO A 121 16.56 13.28 -11.20
CA PRO A 121 16.25 13.24 -12.63
C PRO A 121 16.05 11.80 -13.12
N LEU A 122 14.90 11.58 -13.77
CA LEU A 122 14.44 10.30 -14.31
C LEU A 122 15.45 9.73 -15.34
N ILE A 123 15.75 8.44 -15.23
CA ILE A 123 16.13 7.64 -16.41
C ILE A 123 14.79 7.26 -17.07
N PRO A 124 14.52 7.71 -18.31
CA PRO A 124 13.33 7.27 -19.03
C PRO A 124 13.54 5.84 -19.51
N SER A 125 12.41 5.19 -19.81
CA SER A 125 12.21 4.06 -20.75
C SER A 125 11.51 2.87 -20.06
N ILE A 126 10.46 2.27 -20.63
CA ILE A 126 10.04 2.22 -22.03
C ILE A 126 8.49 2.19 -22.07
N GLU A 127 7.86 3.21 -22.66
CA GLU A 127 6.66 2.97 -23.45
C GLU A 127 7.11 2.21 -24.70
N GLU A 128 6.84 0.91 -24.75
CA GLU A 128 6.78 0.17 -26.02
C GLU A 128 5.47 -0.60 -26.01
N ARG A 129 4.47 0.05 -26.60
CA ARG A 129 3.42 -0.59 -27.39
C ARG A 129 3.99 -1.75 -28.23
N VAL A 130 3.60 -3.00 -27.92
CA VAL A 130 3.57 -4.17 -28.83
C VAL A 130 2.66 -5.19 -28.10
N ILE A 131 1.41 -5.58 -28.45
CA ILE A 131 0.55 -5.66 -29.66
C ILE A 131 -0.91 -5.53 -29.20
#